data_AF-A0A5D0QNB5-F1
#
_entry.id   AF-A0A5D0QNB5-F1
#
_cell.length_a   1.000
_cell.length_b   1.000
_cell.length_c   1.000
_cell.angle_alpha   90.00
_cell.angle_beta   90.00
_cell.angle_gamma   90.00
#
_symmetry.space_group_name_H-M   'P 1'
#
loop_
_entity.id
_entity.type
_entity.pdbx_description
1 polymer ?
#
loop_
_entity_poly.entity_id
_entity_poly.type
_entity_poly.pdbx_seq_one_letter_code
_entity_poly.pdbx_strand_id
1 'polypeptide(L)'
;MNPNKGMTNQKITIKYILIGIIAVFFTWMIHEFTHWLTSELLGHKNIMRLNATSIIQGQNPTEIDNAIISISGPIVTVFQGIIVFIFLNLKGWNKYIYTLLFTAFYMRFLAGLFNLIMANDEGRVGQFLGVGTYTLSIIISGILFYLVYKISSKYKLNWKFQSWTTVIIILASSVLIFLDQLFKFRIL
;
A
#
# COMPACT_ATOMS: atom_id res chain seq x y z
N MET A 1 21.49 -2.18 -30.28
CA MET A 1 20.32 -3.02 -29.87
C MET A 1 20.87 -4.36 -29.40
N ASN A 2 20.73 -4.70 -28.11
CA ASN A 2 21.30 -5.94 -27.56
C ASN A 2 20.29 -7.10 -27.78
N PRO A 3 20.63 -8.16 -28.54
CA PRO A 3 19.69 -9.19 -28.97
C PRO A 3 19.35 -10.25 -27.90
N ASN A 4 19.91 -10.17 -26.70
CA ASN A 4 19.55 -11.05 -25.59
C ASN A 4 18.42 -10.48 -24.74
N LYS A 5 17.19 -10.44 -25.27
CA LYS A 5 15.98 -10.24 -24.46
C LYS A 5 15.63 -11.56 -23.76
N GLY A 6 16.49 -11.97 -22.83
CA GLY A 6 16.28 -13.17 -22.01
C GLY A 6 14.92 -13.11 -21.35
N MET A 7 14.18 -14.22 -21.37
CA MET A 7 12.90 -14.34 -20.68
C MET A 7 13.06 -13.87 -19.23
N THR A 8 12.28 -12.86 -18.85
CA THR A 8 12.24 -12.40 -17.46
C THR A 8 11.80 -13.56 -16.58
N ASN A 9 12.56 -13.87 -15.53
CA ASN A 9 12.20 -14.94 -14.60
C ASN A 9 10.91 -14.54 -13.87
N GLN A 10 9.80 -15.19 -14.27
CA GLN A 10 8.46 -15.00 -13.73
C GLN A 10 7.93 -16.28 -13.07
N LYS A 11 8.81 -17.24 -12.74
CA LYS A 11 8.38 -18.47 -12.06
C LYS A 11 7.94 -18.14 -10.64
N ILE A 12 6.73 -18.55 -10.28
CA ILE A 12 6.24 -18.51 -8.90
C ILE A 12 6.88 -19.67 -8.15
N THR A 13 7.69 -19.35 -7.14
CA THR A 13 8.35 -20.34 -6.26
C THR A 13 7.87 -20.11 -4.83
N ILE A 14 8.10 -21.08 -3.93
CA ILE A 14 7.81 -20.89 -2.50
C ILE A 14 8.51 -19.64 -1.96
N LYS A 15 9.77 -19.41 -2.33
CA LYS A 15 10.49 -18.17 -2.01
C LYS A 15 9.77 -16.92 -2.50
N TYR A 16 9.18 -16.93 -3.69
CA TYR A 16 8.41 -15.80 -4.20
C TYR A 16 7.14 -15.55 -3.37
N ILE A 17 6.43 -16.61 -3.00
CA ILE A 17 5.23 -16.52 -2.14
C ILE A 17 5.59 -15.91 -0.78
N LEU A 18 6.64 -16.41 -0.13
CA LEU A 18 7.11 -15.89 1.15
C LEU A 18 7.49 -14.40 1.06
N ILE A 19 8.19 -14.01 0.00
CA ILE A 19 8.52 -12.60 -0.23
C ILE A 19 7.27 -11.76 -0.53
N GLY A 20 6.28 -12.30 -1.22
CA GLY A 20 5.00 -11.63 -1.42
C GLY A 20 4.27 -11.36 -0.11
N ILE A 21 4.25 -12.34 0.79
CA ILE A 21 3.69 -12.18 2.15
C ILE A 21 4.46 -11.09 2.90
N ILE A 22 5.80 -11.18 2.93
CA ILE A 22 6.64 -10.16 3.60
C ILE A 22 6.40 -8.77 3.02
N ALA A 23 6.25 -8.64 1.71
CA ALA A 23 5.97 -7.36 1.06
C ALA A 23 4.63 -6.76 1.52
N VAL A 24 3.59 -7.58 1.69
CA VAL A 24 2.30 -7.15 2.25
C VAL A 24 2.47 -6.62 3.66
N PHE A 25 3.04 -7.41 4.57
CA PHE A 25 3.26 -6.99 5.96
C PHE A 25 4.10 -5.72 6.05
N PHE A 26 5.18 -5.64 5.27
CA PHE A 26 6.07 -4.48 5.25
C PHE A 26 5.36 -3.21 4.78
N THR A 27 4.61 -3.27 3.67
CA THR A 27 3.88 -2.11 3.16
C THR A 27 2.78 -1.65 4.11
N TRP A 28 2.03 -2.58 4.71
CA TRP A 28 1.03 -2.26 5.74
C TRP A 28 1.66 -1.64 6.98
N MET A 29 2.74 -2.22 7.49
CA MET A 29 3.42 -1.70 8.68
C MET A 29 3.96 -0.29 8.47
N ILE A 30 4.61 -0.01 7.33
CA ILE A 30 5.14 1.34 7.06
C ILE A 30 4.00 2.36 6.93
N HIS A 31 2.91 1.96 6.30
CA HIS A 31 1.72 2.79 6.16
C HIS A 31 1.14 3.20 7.52
N GLU A 32 0.80 2.22 8.35
CA GLU A 32 0.25 2.46 9.69
C GLU A 32 1.26 3.14 10.62
N PHE A 33 2.54 2.80 10.51
CA PHE A 33 3.60 3.46 11.27
C PHE A 33 3.69 4.95 10.95
N THR A 34 3.44 5.31 9.69
CA THR A 34 3.46 6.73 9.28
C THR A 34 2.27 7.48 9.87
N HIS A 35 1.07 6.89 9.88
CA HIS A 35 -0.07 7.48 10.59
C HIS A 35 0.24 7.70 12.08
N TRP A 36 0.81 6.69 12.73
CA TRP A 36 1.19 6.76 14.14
C TRP A 36 2.24 7.85 14.37
N LEU A 37 3.33 7.85 13.60
CA LEU A 37 4.43 8.80 13.73
C LEU A 37 3.96 10.24 13.49
N THR A 38 3.15 10.47 12.46
CA THR A 38 2.59 11.80 12.18
C THR A 38 1.69 12.27 13.32
N SER A 39 0.90 11.38 13.92
CA SER A 39 0.08 11.72 15.09
C SER A 39 0.94 12.12 16.29
N GLU A 40 1.96 11.33 16.63
CA GLU A 40 2.86 11.62 17.76
C GLU A 40 3.62 12.94 17.54
N LEU A 41 4.07 13.21 16.30
CA LEU A 41 4.74 14.47 15.95
C LEU A 41 3.83 15.69 16.07
N LEU A 42 2.52 15.53 15.90
CA LEU A 42 1.52 16.57 16.13
C LEU A 42 1.10 16.70 17.61
N GLY A 43 1.69 15.90 18.51
CA GLY A 43 1.41 15.90 19.95
C GLY A 43 0.23 15.00 20.36
N HIS A 44 -0.27 14.18 19.44
CA HIS A 44 -1.40 13.29 19.68
C HIS A 44 -0.91 11.86 19.98
N LYS A 45 -1.19 11.37 21.19
CA LYS A 45 -0.86 10.02 21.62
C LYS A 45 -1.74 9.02 20.89
N ASN A 46 -1.10 8.12 20.17
CA ASN A 46 -1.77 7.20 19.27
C ASN A 46 -1.38 5.75 19.58
N ILE A 47 -2.35 4.84 19.44
CA ILE A 47 -2.10 3.40 19.49
C ILE A 47 -1.91 2.90 18.07
N MET A 48 -0.86 2.13 17.82
CA MET A 48 -0.62 1.46 16.55
C MET A 48 -0.97 -0.03 16.64
N ARG A 49 -1.77 -0.50 15.68
CA ARG A 49 -2.07 -1.92 15.43
C ARG A 49 -1.53 -2.34 14.06
N LEU A 50 -1.79 -3.58 13.63
CA LEU A 50 -1.27 -4.10 12.37
C LEU A 50 -1.95 -3.48 11.14
N ASN A 51 -3.22 -3.09 11.27
CA ASN A 51 -4.03 -2.54 10.18
C ASN A 51 -4.84 -1.30 10.59
N ALA A 52 -4.44 -0.64 11.68
CA ALA A 52 -5.09 0.59 12.11
C ALA A 52 -4.20 1.38 13.07
N THR A 53 -4.39 2.69 13.08
CA THR A 53 -3.99 3.57 14.17
C THR A 53 -5.22 4.22 14.79
N SER A 54 -5.21 4.42 16.10
CA SER A 54 -6.35 5.01 16.82
C SER A 54 -5.89 5.88 17.97
N ILE A 55 -6.47 7.07 18.05
CA ILE A 55 -6.16 8.09 19.07
C ILE A 55 -6.58 7.58 20.45
N ILE A 56 -5.74 7.81 21.45
CA ILE A 56 -6.07 7.46 22.83
C ILE A 56 -7.27 8.30 23.30
N GLN A 57 -8.20 7.64 23.97
CA GLN A 57 -9.44 8.25 24.45
C GLN A 57 -9.14 9.51 25.29
N GLY A 58 -9.81 10.62 24.96
CA GLY A 58 -9.66 11.92 25.63
C GLY A 58 -8.81 12.95 24.88
N GLN A 59 -8.17 12.58 23.76
CA GLN A 59 -7.59 13.54 22.83
C GLN A 59 -8.59 13.95 21.74
N ASN A 60 -8.60 15.24 21.42
CA ASN A 60 -9.44 15.84 20.37
C ASN A 60 -8.54 16.53 19.33
N PRO A 61 -7.91 15.78 18.41
CA PRO A 61 -7.20 16.38 17.29
C PRO A 61 -8.11 17.27 16.47
N THR A 62 -7.56 18.35 15.95
CA THR A 62 -8.30 19.23 15.04
C THR A 62 -8.64 18.50 13.74
N GLU A 63 -9.60 19.00 12.97
CA GLU A 63 -9.92 18.43 11.65
C GLU A 63 -8.71 18.44 10.71
N ILE A 64 -7.87 19.47 10.81
CA ILE A 64 -6.62 19.59 10.06
C ILE A 64 -5.64 18.49 10.48
N ASP A 65 -5.44 18.27 11.78
CA ASP A 65 -4.56 17.20 12.27
C ASP A 65 -5.04 15.83 11.78
N ASN A 66 -6.35 15.57 11.87
CA ASN A 66 -6.94 14.34 11.37
C ASN A 66 -6.71 14.16 9.87
N ALA A 67 -6.84 15.23 9.07
CA ALA A 67 -6.57 15.19 7.64
C ALA A 67 -5.08 14.94 7.35
N ILE A 68 -4.16 15.59 8.08
CA ILE A 68 -2.71 15.41 7.93
C ILE A 68 -2.30 13.98 8.31
N ILE A 69 -2.77 13.49 9.44
CA ILE A 69 -2.55 12.10 9.87
C ILE A 69 -3.10 11.17 8.81
N SER A 70 -4.35 11.35 8.37
CA SER A 70 -5.01 10.50 7.39
C SER A 70 -4.33 10.51 6.01
N ILE A 71 -3.72 11.60 5.54
CA ILE A 71 -3.03 11.59 4.23
C ILE A 71 -1.59 11.03 4.29
N SER A 72 -0.99 10.98 5.48
CA SER A 72 0.41 10.57 5.66
C SER A 72 0.68 9.12 5.21
N GLY A 73 -0.20 8.17 5.55
CA GLY A 73 -0.12 6.78 5.11
C GLY A 73 -0.19 6.62 3.58
N PRO A 74 -1.20 7.20 2.89
CA PRO A 74 -1.22 7.21 1.43
C PRO A 74 0.05 7.79 0.80
N ILE A 75 0.57 8.90 1.33
CA ILE A 75 1.80 9.53 0.83
C ILE A 75 2.99 8.59 0.92
N VAL A 76 3.24 7.95 2.07
CA VAL A 76 4.38 7.02 2.21
C VAL A 76 4.23 5.80 1.30
N THR A 77 3.00 5.34 1.07
CA THR A 77 2.72 4.19 0.19
C THR A 77 3.01 4.54 -1.27
N VAL A 78 2.63 5.75 -1.71
CA VAL A 78 2.97 6.26 -3.04
C VAL A 78 4.48 6.42 -3.17
N PHE A 79 5.15 6.98 -2.15
CA PHE A 79 6.60 7.15 -2.15
C PHE A 79 7.34 5.81 -2.23
N GLN A 80 6.92 4.79 -1.47
CA GLN A 80 7.40 3.41 -1.58
C GLN A 80 7.25 2.91 -3.03
N GLY A 81 6.06 3.07 -3.62
CA GLY A 81 5.80 2.67 -5.01
C GLY A 81 6.73 3.36 -6.02
N ILE A 82 6.97 4.66 -5.86
CA ILE A 82 7.88 5.44 -6.72
C ILE A 82 9.31 4.94 -6.59
N ILE A 83 9.82 4.74 -5.36
CA ILE A 83 11.19 4.21 -5.14
C ILE A 83 11.36 2.86 -5.82
N VAL A 84 10.42 1.95 -5.60
CA VAL A 84 10.44 0.60 -6.18
C VAL A 84 10.38 0.66 -7.70
N PHE A 85 9.51 1.53 -8.25
CA PHE A 85 9.42 1.77 -9.68
C PHE A 85 10.75 2.28 -10.27
N ILE A 86 11.37 3.28 -9.65
CA ILE A 86 12.67 3.83 -10.08
C ILE A 86 13.73 2.72 -10.05
N PHE A 87 13.78 1.93 -8.97
CA PHE A 87 14.72 0.83 -8.84
C PHE A 87 14.56 -0.19 -9.96
N LEU A 88 13.34 -0.68 -10.21
CA LEU A 88 13.06 -1.63 -11.28
C LEU A 88 13.34 -1.02 -12.66
N ASN A 89 13.08 0.28 -12.84
CA ASN A 89 13.33 0.95 -14.10
C ASN A 89 14.83 1.12 -14.40
N LEU A 90 15.66 1.42 -13.39
CA LEU A 90 17.09 1.70 -13.55
C LEU A 90 17.97 0.46 -13.41
N LYS A 91 17.67 -0.45 -12.47
CA LYS A 91 18.52 -1.60 -12.11
C LYS A 91 18.11 -2.90 -12.79
N GLY A 92 16.93 -2.96 -13.41
CA GLY A 92 16.46 -4.13 -14.14
C GLY A 92 15.39 -4.94 -13.41
N TRP A 93 14.98 -6.06 -14.03
CA TRP A 93 13.91 -6.90 -13.52
C TRP A 93 14.31 -7.61 -12.23
N ASN A 94 13.51 -7.41 -11.18
CA ASN A 94 13.56 -8.23 -9.99
C ASN A 94 12.13 -8.51 -9.51
N LYS A 95 11.67 -9.75 -9.70
CA LYS A 95 10.32 -10.17 -9.33
C LYS A 95 10.01 -9.97 -7.84
N TYR A 96 11.01 -10.10 -6.96
CA TYR A 96 10.86 -9.94 -5.51
C TYR A 96 10.62 -8.49 -5.13
N ILE A 97 11.23 -7.55 -5.85
CA ILE A 97 11.03 -6.12 -5.63
C ILE A 97 9.71 -5.67 -6.25
N TYR A 98 9.31 -6.30 -7.35
CA TYR A 98 8.01 -6.05 -7.99
C TYR A 98 6.81 -6.30 -7.05
N THR A 99 6.89 -7.26 -6.12
CA THR A 99 5.80 -7.48 -5.16
C THR A 99 5.53 -6.26 -4.30
N LEU A 100 6.55 -5.46 -3.93
CA LEU A 100 6.36 -4.22 -3.17
C LEU A 100 5.61 -3.15 -3.97
N LEU A 101 5.91 -3.02 -5.27
CA LEU A 101 5.20 -2.09 -6.16
C LEU A 101 3.75 -2.50 -6.33
N PHE A 102 3.52 -3.79 -6.60
CA PHE A 102 2.17 -4.31 -6.78
C PHE A 102 1.35 -4.22 -5.49
N THR A 103 1.97 -4.48 -4.34
CA THR A 103 1.33 -4.37 -3.03
C THR A 103 0.91 -2.93 -2.74
N ALA A 104 1.76 -1.93 -3.01
CA ALA A 104 1.42 -0.52 -2.84
C ALA A 104 0.17 -0.13 -3.67
N PHE A 105 0.15 -0.53 -4.95
CA PHE A 105 -1.02 -0.34 -5.80
C PHE A 105 -2.26 -1.05 -5.24
N TYR A 106 -2.15 -2.34 -4.94
CA TYR A 106 -3.28 -3.16 -4.48
C TYR A 106 -3.88 -2.59 -3.19
N MET A 107 -3.04 -2.23 -2.21
CA MET A 107 -3.47 -1.66 -0.95
C MET A 107 -4.32 -0.41 -1.15
N ARG A 108 -3.83 0.54 -1.97
CA ARG A 108 -4.52 1.80 -2.21
C ARG A 108 -5.77 1.64 -3.07
N PHE A 109 -5.71 0.76 -4.06
CA PHE A 109 -6.87 0.41 -4.87
C PHE A 109 -7.99 -0.21 -4.01
N LEU A 110 -7.63 -1.18 -3.16
CA LEU A 110 -8.57 -1.83 -2.25
C LEU A 110 -9.16 -0.82 -1.24
N ALA A 111 -8.32 0.04 -0.65
CA ALA A 111 -8.78 1.09 0.25
C ALA A 111 -9.77 2.02 -0.48
N GLY A 112 -9.48 2.38 -1.74
CA GLY A 112 -10.37 3.17 -2.58
C GLY A 112 -11.73 2.51 -2.84
N LEU A 113 -11.77 1.17 -2.97
CA LEU A 113 -13.03 0.42 -3.06
C LEU A 113 -13.79 0.41 -1.72
N PHE A 114 -13.08 0.33 -0.59
CA PHE A 114 -13.69 0.36 0.74
C PHE A 114 -14.42 1.67 1.07
N ASN A 115 -14.13 2.77 0.34
CA ASN A 115 -14.92 4.01 0.43
C ASN A 115 -16.41 3.84 0.13
N LEU A 116 -16.82 2.75 -0.54
CA LEU A 116 -18.23 2.39 -0.74
C LEU A 116 -18.95 2.02 0.56
N ILE A 117 -18.20 1.57 1.57
CA ILE A 117 -18.71 1.13 2.87
C ILE A 117 -18.39 2.17 3.94
N MET A 118 -17.13 2.63 3.98
CA MET A 118 -16.64 3.56 4.98
C MET A 118 -15.48 4.38 4.42
N ALA A 119 -15.44 5.68 4.73
CA ALA A 119 -14.36 6.56 4.29
C ALA A 119 -13.00 6.07 4.81
N ASN A 120 -12.13 5.70 3.88
CA ASN A 120 -10.75 5.34 4.12
C ASN A 120 -9.86 6.60 4.28
N ASP A 121 -8.55 6.43 4.25
CA ASP A 121 -7.57 7.51 4.40
C ASP A 121 -7.76 8.65 3.40
N GLU A 122 -7.75 8.33 2.11
CA GLU A 122 -7.95 9.27 1.02
C GLU A 122 -9.38 9.83 0.98
N GLY A 123 -10.36 9.03 1.37
CA GLY A 123 -11.77 9.41 1.40
C GLY A 123 -12.08 10.43 2.48
N ARG A 124 -11.54 10.23 3.69
CA ARG A 124 -11.64 11.21 4.79
C ARG A 124 -10.99 12.55 4.40
N VAL A 125 -9.82 12.50 3.77
CA VAL A 125 -9.13 13.71 3.30
C VAL A 125 -9.89 14.36 2.14
N GLY A 126 -10.45 13.57 1.22
CA GLY A 126 -11.25 14.08 0.12
C GLY A 126 -12.53 14.78 0.58
N GLN A 127 -13.16 14.27 1.64
CA GLN A 127 -14.30 14.91 2.31
C GLN A 127 -13.88 16.21 3.00
N PHE A 128 -12.78 16.19 3.76
CA PHE A 128 -12.22 17.39 4.41
C PHE A 128 -11.91 18.52 3.42
N LEU A 129 -11.33 18.19 2.26
CA LEU A 129 -11.01 19.16 1.20
C LEU A 129 -12.22 19.58 0.34
N GLY A 130 -13.38 18.95 0.51
CA GLY A 130 -14.56 19.21 -0.33
C GLY A 130 -14.44 18.70 -1.78
N VAL A 131 -13.45 17.84 -2.09
CA VAL A 131 -13.23 17.29 -3.44
C VAL A 131 -13.96 15.96 -3.66
N GLY A 132 -14.62 15.44 -2.63
CA GLY A 132 -15.40 14.20 -2.66
C GLY A 132 -14.62 12.97 -2.22
N THR A 133 -15.33 11.94 -1.76
CA THR A 133 -14.76 10.72 -1.14
C THR A 133 -13.86 9.90 -2.07
N TYR A 134 -14.08 9.95 -3.39
CA TYR A 134 -13.37 9.06 -4.33
C TYR A 134 -12.23 9.74 -5.09
N THR A 135 -12.19 11.07 -5.14
CA THR A 135 -11.29 11.83 -6.02
C THR A 135 -9.83 11.52 -5.74
N LEU A 136 -9.41 11.58 -4.47
CA LEU A 136 -8.03 11.27 -4.08
C LEU A 136 -7.69 9.79 -4.28
N SER A 137 -8.63 8.88 -3.97
CA SER A 137 -8.44 7.44 -4.17
C SER A 137 -8.20 7.09 -5.65
N ILE A 138 -8.96 7.72 -6.56
CA ILE A 138 -8.82 7.52 -8.01
C ILE A 138 -7.46 8.03 -8.49
N ILE A 139 -7.05 9.22 -8.05
CA ILE A 139 -5.76 9.82 -8.43
C ILE A 139 -4.60 8.92 -7.95
N ILE A 140 -4.58 8.57 -6.67
CA ILE A 140 -3.50 7.76 -6.07
C ILE A 140 -3.45 6.37 -6.69
N SER A 141 -4.59 5.70 -6.83
CA SER A 141 -4.66 4.38 -7.46
C SER A 141 -4.26 4.44 -8.93
N GLY A 142 -4.66 5.49 -9.65
CA GLY A 142 -4.29 5.71 -11.06
C GLY A 142 -2.79 5.89 -11.24
N ILE A 143 -2.13 6.67 -10.38
CA ILE A 143 -0.67 6.85 -10.39
C ILE A 143 0.02 5.50 -10.16
N LEU A 144 -0.36 4.77 -9.11
CA LEU A 144 0.28 3.49 -8.78
C LEU A 144 0.00 2.42 -9.84
N PHE A 145 -1.21 2.38 -10.39
CA PHE A 145 -1.56 1.52 -11.52
C PHE A 145 -0.68 1.82 -12.74
N TYR A 146 -0.47 3.10 -13.07
CA TYR A 146 0.41 3.49 -14.17
C TYR A 146 1.86 3.00 -13.95
N LEU A 147 2.39 3.09 -12.73
CA LEU A 147 3.72 2.56 -12.40
C LEU A 147 3.80 1.04 -12.58
N VAL A 148 2.81 0.31 -12.05
CA VAL A 148 2.68 -1.14 -12.21
C VAL A 148 2.59 -1.50 -13.69
N TYR A 149 1.72 -0.82 -14.45
CA TYR A 149 1.53 -1.03 -15.88
C TYR A 149 2.82 -0.81 -16.67
N LYS A 150 3.54 0.29 -16.41
CA LYS A 150 4.79 0.61 -17.11
C LYS A 150 5.87 -0.46 -16.90
N ILE A 151 6.04 -0.95 -15.67
CA ILE A 151 6.96 -2.07 -15.38
C ILE A 151 6.47 -3.36 -16.04
N SER A 152 5.17 -3.63 -15.97
CA SER A 152 4.57 -4.83 -16.55
C SER A 152 4.78 -4.90 -18.06
N SER A 153 4.55 -3.79 -18.75
CA SER A 153 4.76 -3.64 -20.19
C SER A 153 6.24 -3.70 -20.56
N LYS A 154 7.13 -3.03 -19.79
CA LYS A 154 8.58 -3.05 -20.03
C LYS A 154 9.16 -4.47 -19.99
N TYR A 155 8.74 -5.28 -19.01
CA TYR A 155 9.25 -6.64 -18.79
C TYR A 155 8.36 -7.74 -19.36
N LYS A 156 7.30 -7.38 -20.10
CA LYS A 156 6.33 -8.30 -20.73
C LYS A 156 5.83 -9.35 -19.72
N LEU A 157 5.32 -8.88 -18.58
CA LEU A 157 4.82 -9.76 -17.55
C LEU A 157 3.58 -10.52 -18.04
N ASN A 158 3.59 -11.84 -17.87
CA ASN A 158 2.50 -12.71 -18.25
C ASN A 158 1.30 -12.47 -17.33
N TRP A 159 0.10 -12.49 -17.89
CA TRP A 159 -1.15 -12.40 -17.11
C TRP A 159 -1.19 -13.45 -15.98
N LYS A 160 -0.70 -14.68 -16.22
CA LYS A 160 -0.64 -15.73 -15.18
C LYS A 160 0.20 -15.31 -13.98
N PHE A 161 1.34 -14.65 -14.23
CA PHE A 161 2.21 -14.15 -13.16
C PHE A 161 1.50 -13.05 -12.36
N GLN A 162 0.79 -12.14 -13.03
CA GLN A 162 0.01 -11.11 -12.37
C GLN A 162 -1.13 -11.67 -11.53
N SER A 163 -1.87 -12.65 -12.06
CA SER A 163 -2.94 -13.32 -11.33
C SER A 163 -2.42 -14.01 -10.08
N TRP A 164 -1.31 -14.76 -10.17
CA TRP A 164 -0.72 -15.38 -8.99
C TRP A 164 -0.21 -14.36 -7.97
N THR A 165 0.42 -13.27 -8.43
CA THR A 165 0.86 -12.17 -7.56
C THR A 165 -0.33 -11.55 -6.82
N THR A 166 -1.43 -11.34 -7.54
CA THR A 166 -2.69 -10.83 -6.99
C THR A 166 -3.27 -11.77 -5.94
N VAL A 167 -3.34 -13.07 -6.22
CA VAL A 167 -3.83 -14.09 -5.26
C VAL A 167 -2.97 -14.11 -3.99
N ILE A 168 -1.64 -14.09 -4.13
CA ILE A 168 -0.73 -14.08 -2.97
C ILE A 168 -1.00 -12.85 -2.10
N ILE A 169 -1.14 -11.67 -2.72
CA ILE A 169 -1.37 -10.41 -1.99
C ILE A 169 -2.76 -10.36 -1.36
N ILE A 170 -3.80 -10.83 -2.06
CA ILE A 170 -5.16 -10.96 -1.49
C ILE A 170 -5.15 -11.85 -0.26
N LEU A 171 -4.55 -13.05 -0.35
CA LEU A 171 -4.51 -13.99 0.77
C LEU A 171 -3.71 -13.43 1.94
N ALA A 172 -2.52 -12.88 1.68
CA ALA A 172 -1.67 -12.32 2.72
C ALA A 172 -2.33 -11.11 3.42
N SER A 173 -2.94 -10.20 2.66
CA SER A 173 -3.64 -9.04 3.22
C SER A 173 -4.90 -9.45 3.99
N SER A 174 -5.65 -10.43 3.49
CA SER A 174 -6.82 -10.98 4.20
C SER A 174 -6.42 -11.58 5.54
N VAL A 175 -5.33 -12.36 5.58
CA VAL A 175 -4.79 -12.90 6.84
C VAL A 175 -4.36 -11.78 7.77
N LEU A 176 -3.64 -10.77 7.27
CA LEU A 176 -3.19 -9.63 8.08
C LEU A 176 -4.38 -8.89 8.71
N ILE A 177 -5.38 -8.52 7.89
CA ILE A 177 -6.59 -7.82 8.35
C ILE A 177 -7.37 -8.68 9.36
N PHE A 178 -7.54 -9.97 9.07
CA PHE A 178 -8.28 -10.88 9.95
C PHE A 178 -7.57 -11.07 11.31
N LEU A 179 -6.25 -11.24 11.31
CA LEU A 179 -5.46 -11.32 12.54
C LEU A 179 -5.55 -10.03 13.36
N ASP A 180 -5.50 -8.87 12.71
CA ASP A 180 -5.67 -7.58 13.39
C ASP A 180 -7.06 -7.44 14.03
N GLN A 181 -8.11 -7.86 13.32
CA GLN A 181 -9.49 -7.81 13.83
C GLN A 181 -9.72 -8.75 15.02
N LEU A 182 -9.16 -9.97 14.98
CA LEU A 182 -9.32 -10.96 16.04
C LEU A 182 -8.55 -10.58 17.31
N PHE A 183 -7.28 -10.24 17.15
CA PHE A 183 -6.37 -10.11 18.30
C PHE A 183 -6.17 -8.66 18.73
N LYS A 184 -6.45 -7.69 17.85
CA LYS A 184 -6.24 -6.25 18.08
C LYS A 184 -4.86 -5.97 18.68
N PHE A 185 -3.84 -6.65 18.16
CA PHE A 185 -2.48 -6.59 18.67
C PHE A 185 -2.01 -5.14 18.74
N ARG A 186 -1.75 -4.66 19.95
CA ARG A 186 -1.14 -3.37 20.18
C ARG A 186 0.36 -3.51 20.00
N ILE A 187 0.91 -2.80 19.03
CA ILE A 187 2.35 -2.78 18.74
C ILE A 187 3.02 -1.67 19.55
N LEU A 188 2.43 -0.46 19.54
CA LEU A 188 2.88 0.74 20.27
C LEU A 188 1.67 1.38 20.98
#